data_AF-N1U3J9-F1
#
_entry.id   AF-N1U3J9-F1
#
_cell.length_a   1.000
_cell.length_b   1.000
_cell.length_c   1.000
_cell.angle_alpha   90.00
_cell.angle_beta   90.00
_cell.angle_gamma   90.00
#
_symmetry.space_group_name_H-M   'P 1'
#
loop_
_entity.id
_entity.type
_entity.pdbx_description
1 polymer ?
#
loop_
_entity_poly.entity_id
_entity_poly.type
_entity_poly.pdbx_seq_one_letter_code
_entity_poly.pdbx_strand_id
1 'polypeptide(L)'
;MSVSNNFLNLMMTNQLDQAYALTNENAIVGTTFDRFQSKVRQELDTDFLKDKNCDFEIKAVNPKQTYRTRLSRYLNGSKAEADLLNVEYYLCEVPFQISLRLNRNGNWKVINFQSHAD
;
A
#
# COMPACT_ATOMS: atom_id res chain seq x y z
N MET A 1 -4.15 -8.75 -9.76
CA MET A 1 -3.02 -7.80 -9.74
C MET A 1 -3.30 -6.81 -8.62
N SER A 2 -2.41 -6.70 -7.64
CA SER A 2 -2.71 -6.14 -6.30
C SER A 2 -3.07 -4.65 -6.35
N VAL A 3 -4.00 -4.22 -5.49
CA VAL A 3 -4.37 -2.80 -5.28
C VAL A 3 -3.15 -1.94 -4.99
N SER A 4 -2.14 -2.50 -4.31
CA SER A 4 -0.89 -1.82 -4.00
C SER A 4 -0.05 -1.52 -5.25
N ASN A 5 0.03 -2.44 -6.22
CA ASN A 5 0.77 -2.20 -7.47
C ASN A 5 0.08 -1.11 -8.30
N ASN A 6 -1.25 -1.17 -8.40
CA ASN A 6 -2.02 -0.15 -9.11
C ASN A 6 -1.85 1.23 -8.45
N PHE A 7 -1.99 1.30 -7.13
CA PHE A 7 -1.80 2.53 -6.37
C PHE A 7 -0.41 3.13 -6.58
N LEU A 8 0.64 2.31 -6.49
CA LEU A 8 2.01 2.74 -6.70
C LEU A 8 2.22 3.27 -8.13
N ASN A 9 1.74 2.55 -9.15
CA ASN A 9 1.82 2.99 -10.54
C ASN A 9 1.12 4.34 -10.76
N LEU A 10 -0.10 4.51 -10.23
CA LEU A 10 -0.85 5.77 -10.33
C LEU A 10 -0.12 6.94 -9.67
N MET A 11 0.55 6.73 -8.52
CA MET A 11 1.38 7.76 -7.90
C MET A 11 2.58 8.13 -8.77
N MET A 12 3.27 7.14 -9.34
CA MET A 12 4.43 7.35 -10.21
C MET A 12 4.08 8.05 -11.52
N THR A 13 2.91 7.78 -12.08
CA THR A 13 2.40 8.45 -13.30
C THR A 13 1.65 9.75 -12.99
N ASN A 14 1.75 10.26 -11.76
CA ASN A 14 1.11 11.49 -11.29
C ASN A 14 -0.45 11.52 -11.46
N GLN A 15 -1.09 10.36 -11.49
CA GLN A 15 -2.55 10.20 -11.55
C GLN A 15 -3.14 10.20 -10.13
N LEU A 16 -2.89 11.29 -9.39
CA LEU A 16 -3.12 11.36 -7.94
C LEU A 16 -4.59 11.25 -7.54
N ASP A 17 -5.54 11.74 -8.35
CA ASP A 17 -6.97 11.59 -8.07
C ASP A 17 -7.39 10.11 -8.05
N GLN A 18 -6.88 9.34 -9.01
CA GLN A 18 -7.15 7.91 -9.12
C GLN A 18 -6.46 7.13 -8.00
N ALA A 19 -5.22 7.51 -7.65
CA ALA A 19 -4.52 6.94 -6.51
C ALA A 19 -5.28 7.21 -5.20
N TYR A 20 -5.78 8.44 -5.01
CA TYR A 20 -6.56 8.83 -3.83
C TYR A 20 -7.85 8.02 -3.70
N ALA A 21 -8.54 7.71 -4.81
CA ALA A 21 -9.74 6.86 -4.79
C ALA A 21 -9.48 5.42 -4.29
N LEU A 22 -8.23 4.95 -4.32
CA LEU A 22 -7.82 3.66 -3.76
C LEU A 22 -7.54 3.72 -2.25
N THR A 23 -7.47 4.92 -1.67
CA THR A 23 -7.33 5.09 -0.23
C THR A 23 -8.66 4.86 0.50
N ASN A 24 -8.58 4.65 1.81
CA ASN A 24 -9.74 4.67 2.69
C ASN A 24 -9.89 6.09 3.25
N GLU A 25 -11.02 6.74 2.99
CA GLU A 25 -11.34 8.12 3.44
C GLU A 25 -11.16 8.32 4.95
N ASN A 26 -11.29 7.25 5.74
CA ASN A 26 -11.12 7.28 7.21
C ASN A 26 -9.69 6.99 7.68
N ALA A 27 -8.73 6.79 6.77
CA ALA A 27 -7.34 6.49 7.11
C ALA A 27 -6.47 7.75 7.11
N ILE A 28 -5.28 7.65 7.73
CA ILE A 28 -4.32 8.75 7.92
C ILE A 28 -4.06 9.51 6.62
N VAL A 29 -3.95 8.79 5.49
CA VAL A 29 -3.71 9.36 4.16
C VAL A 29 -4.96 9.67 3.34
N GLY A 30 -6.14 9.26 3.80
CA GLY A 30 -7.41 9.45 3.09
C GLY A 30 -8.23 10.66 3.56
N THR A 31 -7.82 11.34 4.64
CA THR A 31 -8.66 12.40 5.26
C THR A 31 -8.99 13.57 4.32
N THR A 32 -8.05 14.03 3.51
CA THR A 32 -8.29 15.00 2.43
C THR A 32 -7.33 14.76 1.27
N PHE A 33 -7.71 15.19 0.06
CA PHE A 33 -6.83 15.11 -1.11
C PHE A 33 -5.54 15.95 -0.94
N ASP A 34 -5.62 17.14 -0.34
CA ASP A 34 -4.43 17.98 -0.11
C ASP A 34 -3.39 17.32 0.80
N ARG A 35 -3.86 16.63 1.86
CA ARG A 35 -2.99 15.85 2.75
C ARG A 35 -2.38 14.66 2.04
N PHE A 36 -3.16 13.98 1.20
CA PHE A 36 -2.69 12.90 0.36
C PHE A 36 -1.56 13.39 -0.56
N GLN A 37 -1.77 14.47 -1.31
CA GLN A 37 -0.76 15.07 -2.20
C GLN A 37 0.51 15.49 -1.44
N SER A 38 0.34 16.11 -0.27
CA SER A 38 1.48 16.53 0.57
C SER A 38 2.33 15.33 1.00
N LYS A 39 1.67 14.23 1.39
CA LYS A 39 2.37 13.00 1.76
C LYS A 39 3.00 12.28 0.56
N VAL A 40 2.37 12.29 -0.61
CA VAL A 40 2.99 11.80 -1.85
C VAL A 40 4.30 12.54 -2.10
N ARG A 41 4.31 13.88 -2.05
CA ARG A 41 5.54 14.67 -2.24
C ARG A 41 6.60 14.42 -1.18
N GLN A 42 6.20 14.14 0.06
CA GLN A 42 7.12 13.86 1.15
C GLN A 42 7.80 12.50 1.00
N GLU A 43 7.04 11.48 0.59
CA GLU A 43 7.48 10.08 0.55
C GLU A 43 8.07 9.68 -0.80
N LEU A 44 7.60 10.32 -1.87
CA LEU A 44 8.04 10.16 -3.23
C LEU A 44 8.54 11.52 -3.68
N ASP A 45 9.84 11.75 -3.52
CA ASP A 45 10.50 12.83 -4.23
C ASP A 45 10.41 12.49 -5.74
N THR A 46 9.37 13.01 -6.39
CA THR A 46 9.10 12.73 -7.80
C THR A 46 10.22 13.22 -8.71
N ASP A 47 11.04 14.17 -8.25
CA ASP A 47 12.21 14.61 -9.02
C ASP A 47 13.38 13.63 -8.88
N PHE A 48 13.53 12.96 -7.74
CA PHE A 48 14.47 11.84 -7.58
C PHE A 48 14.12 10.62 -8.45
N LEU A 49 12.83 10.41 -8.72
CA LEU A 49 12.32 9.24 -9.43
C LEU A 49 12.13 9.45 -10.94
N LYS A 50 12.07 10.69 -11.43
CA LYS A 50 11.78 11.03 -12.84
C LYS A 50 12.77 10.43 -13.84
N ASP A 51 14.05 10.37 -13.47
CA ASP A 51 15.12 9.94 -14.38
C ASP A 51 15.64 8.53 -14.08
N LYS A 52 15.02 7.83 -13.13
CA LYS A 52 15.44 6.48 -12.74
C LYS A 52 14.47 5.44 -13.28
N ASN A 53 15.02 4.46 -13.99
CA ASN A 53 14.30 3.26 -14.37
C ASN A 53 14.17 2.34 -13.13
N CYS A 54 13.29 2.71 -12.20
CA CYS A 54 13.10 1.98 -10.95
C CYS A 54 12.35 0.66 -11.21
N ASP A 55 12.90 -0.45 -10.76
CA ASP A 55 12.18 -1.73 -10.74
C ASP A 55 11.17 -1.76 -9.58
N PHE A 56 9.89 -1.97 -9.90
CA PHE A 56 8.78 -1.99 -8.92
C PHE A 56 8.51 -3.40 -8.39
N GLU A 57 9.55 -4.07 -7.89
CA GLU A 57 9.42 -5.43 -7.37
C GLU A 57 8.86 -5.45 -5.94
N ILE A 58 7.84 -6.29 -5.73
CA ILE A 58 7.39 -6.65 -4.38
C ILE A 58 8.47 -7.52 -3.74
N LYS A 59 9.06 -7.07 -2.63
CA LYS A 59 10.02 -7.87 -1.85
C LYS A 59 9.35 -8.74 -0.80
N ALA A 60 8.31 -8.23 -0.16
CA ALA A 60 7.61 -8.97 0.89
C ALA A 60 6.14 -8.58 0.98
N VAL A 61 5.33 -9.52 1.47
CA VAL A 61 3.95 -9.28 1.89
C VAL A 61 3.79 -9.85 3.29
N ASN A 62 3.38 -9.00 4.22
CA ASN A 62 3.24 -9.30 5.63
C ASN A 62 1.80 -9.08 6.12
N PRO A 63 1.29 -9.90 7.05
CA PRO A 63 1.93 -11.12 7.57
C PRO A 63 1.92 -12.24 6.52
N LYS A 64 2.97 -13.05 6.48
CA LYS A 64 2.99 -14.29 5.68
C LYS A 64 1.83 -15.19 6.10
N GLN A 65 0.89 -15.43 5.20
CA GLN A 65 -0.28 -16.27 5.46
C GLN A 65 -0.03 -17.69 4.98
N THR A 66 0.19 -18.62 5.92
CA THR A 66 0.22 -20.05 5.58
C THR A 66 -1.17 -20.65 5.61
N TYR A 67 -1.39 -21.76 4.91
CA TYR A 67 -2.64 -22.54 4.99
C TYR A 67 -3.02 -22.85 6.44
N ARG A 68 -2.05 -23.25 7.27
CA ARG A 68 -2.25 -23.55 8.70
C ARG A 68 -2.73 -22.33 9.48
N THR A 69 -2.16 -21.15 9.21
CA THR A 69 -2.56 -19.90 9.87
C THR A 69 -3.99 -19.52 9.48
N ARG A 70 -4.35 -19.66 8.19
CA ARG A 70 -5.70 -19.40 7.68
C ARG A 70 -6.74 -20.35 8.31
N LEU A 71 -6.42 -21.64 8.36
CA LEU A 71 -7.28 -22.67 8.95
C LEU A 71 -7.49 -22.43 10.46
N SER A 72 -6.42 -22.12 11.20
CA SER A 72 -6.53 -21.81 12.63
C SER A 72 -7.42 -20.59 12.89
N ARG A 73 -7.35 -19.54 12.08
CA ARG A 73 -8.25 -18.38 12.20
C ARG A 73 -9.70 -18.74 11.96
N TYR A 74 -9.95 -19.52 10.90
CA TYR A 74 -11.30 -20.02 10.59
C TYR A 74 -11.89 -20.85 11.74
N LEU A 75 -11.13 -21.79 12.28
CA LEU A 75 -11.56 -22.63 13.41
C LEU A 75 -11.81 -21.81 14.68
N ASN A 76 -11.09 -20.70 14.86
CA ASN A 76 -11.24 -19.80 16.00
C ASN A 76 -12.30 -18.70 15.77
N GLY A 77 -13.16 -18.83 14.74
CA GLY A 77 -14.22 -17.86 14.43
C GLY A 77 -13.71 -16.48 13.98
N SER A 78 -12.42 -16.37 13.65
CA SER A 78 -11.82 -15.16 13.08
C SER A 78 -11.86 -15.20 11.56
N LYS A 79 -11.78 -14.04 10.90
CA LYS A 79 -11.63 -14.00 9.43
C LYS A 79 -10.37 -14.76 9.00
N ALA A 80 -10.51 -15.60 7.98
CA ALA A 80 -9.42 -16.42 7.46
C ALA A 80 -8.28 -15.57 6.88
N GLU A 81 -8.60 -14.43 6.27
CA GLU A 81 -7.64 -13.44 5.78
C GLU A 81 -7.29 -12.42 6.86
N ALA A 82 -6.08 -11.84 6.80
CA ALA A 82 -5.73 -10.73 7.69
C ALA A 82 -6.53 -9.48 7.34
N ASP A 83 -6.96 -8.73 8.35
CA ASP A 83 -7.58 -7.41 8.14
C ASP A 83 -6.55 -6.32 7.78
N LEU A 84 -5.25 -6.65 7.80
CA LEU A 84 -4.14 -5.76 7.46
C LEU A 84 -3.10 -6.52 6.64
N LEU A 85 -2.65 -5.93 5.54
CA LEU A 85 -1.50 -6.38 4.76
C LEU A 85 -0.52 -5.23 4.58
N ASN A 86 0.77 -5.50 4.79
CA ASN A 86 1.86 -4.60 4.42
C ASN A 86 2.57 -5.20 3.22
N VAL A 87 2.70 -4.42 2.15
CA VAL A 87 3.39 -4.80 0.93
C VAL A 87 4.66 -3.96 0.84
N GLU A 88 5.81 -4.63 0.82
CA GLU A 88 7.12 -4.00 0.71
C GLU A 88 7.60 -3.95 -0.73
N TYR A 89 8.07 -2.77 -1.13
CA TYR A 89 8.71 -2.49 -2.41
C TYR A 89 10.10 -1.92 -2.18
N TYR A 90 10.96 -2.04 -3.19
CA TYR A 90 12.21 -1.27 -3.25
C TYR A 90 12.12 -0.31 -4.41
N LEU A 91 11.81 0.95 -4.11
CA LEU A 91 11.76 2.02 -5.11
C LEU A 91 13.16 2.57 -5.30
N CYS A 92 13.87 2.11 -6.32
CA CYS A 92 15.23 2.57 -6.59
C CYS A 92 16.15 2.45 -5.37
N GLU A 93 16.18 1.25 -4.78
CA GLU A 93 16.93 0.91 -3.56
C GLU A 93 16.40 1.55 -2.27
N VAL A 94 15.30 2.30 -2.33
CA VAL A 94 14.63 2.85 -1.14
C VAL A 94 13.49 1.92 -0.71
N PRO A 95 13.55 1.33 0.50
CA PRO A 95 12.44 0.55 1.05
C PRO A 95 11.17 1.40 1.16
N PHE A 96 10.07 0.85 0.65
CA PHE A 96 8.78 1.53 0.60
C PHE A 96 7.64 0.56 0.93
N GLN A 97 6.92 0.87 2.00
CA GLN A 97 5.82 0.06 2.47
C GLN A 97 4.48 0.66 2.05
N ILE A 98 3.56 -0.18 1.56
CA ILE A 98 2.14 0.15 1.39
C ILE A 98 1.32 -0.72 2.33
N SER A 99 0.54 -0.09 3.21
CA SER A 99 -0.39 -0.77 4.12
C SER A 99 -1.80 -0.77 3.56
N LEU A 100 -2.40 -1.95 3.49
CA LEU A 100 -3.74 -2.22 2.99
C LEU A 100 -4.63 -2.76 4.10
N ARG A 101 -5.91 -2.40 4.10
CA ARG A 101 -6.94 -2.98 4.96
C ARG A 101 -8.23 -3.20 4.17
N LEU A 102 -8.93 -4.30 4.49
CA LEU A 102 -10.26 -4.56 3.96
C LEU A 102 -11.26 -3.55 4.52
N ASN A 103 -12.04 -2.92 3.64
CA ASN A 103 -13.20 -2.14 4.05
C ASN A 103 -14.41 -3.05 4.37
N ARG A 104 -15.53 -2.46 4.80
CA ARG A 104 -16.76 -3.20 5.13
C ARG A 104 -17.34 -4.00 3.95
N ASN A 105 -17.02 -3.60 2.73
CA ASN A 105 -17.48 -4.27 1.50
C ASN A 105 -16.53 -5.38 1.04
N GLY A 106 -15.47 -5.68 1.81
CA GLY A 106 -14.47 -6.70 1.43
C GLY A 106 -13.47 -6.24 0.39
N ASN A 107 -13.36 -4.93 0.12
CA ASN A 107 -12.40 -4.37 -0.82
C ASN A 107 -11.14 -3.92 -0.09
N TRP A 108 -9.97 -4.28 -0.62
CA TRP A 108 -8.69 -3.76 -0.15
C TRP A 108 -8.56 -2.27 -0.46
N LYS A 109 -8.21 -1.50 0.57
CA LYS A 109 -7.95 -0.06 0.48
C LYS A 109 -6.61 0.29 1.09
N VAL A 110 -5.93 1.27 0.51
CA VAL A 110 -4.69 1.83 1.05
C VAL A 110 -5.02 2.66 2.28
N ILE A 111 -4.34 2.36 3.39
CA ILE A 111 -4.52 3.09 4.65
C ILE A 111 -3.27 3.85 5.10
N ASN A 112 -2.10 3.45 4.61
CA ASN A 112 -0.84 4.15 4.78
C ASN A 112 0.15 3.78 3.67
N PHE A 113 1.12 4.65 3.42
CA PHE A 113 2.32 4.34 2.66
C PHE A 113 3.48 5.17 3.19
N GLN A 114 4.70 4.65 3.15
CA GLN A 114 5.88 5.37 3.61
C GLN A 114 7.16 4.76 3.07
N SER A 115 8.15 5.62 2.83
CA SER A 115 9.54 5.24 2.76
C SER A 115 10.08 4.92 4.17
N HIS A 116 11.05 4.02 4.29
CA HIS A 116 11.72 3.76 5.56
C HIS A 116 13.16 3.30 5.36
N ALA A 117 13.95 3.34 6.43
CA ALA A 117 15.24 2.66 6.49
C ALA A 117 15.01 1.16 6.81
N ASP A 118 15.87 0.31 6.28
CA ASP A 118 15.91 -1.12 6.62
C ASP A 118 16.36 -1.38 8.07
#